data_AF-A0A4Q5X8H0-F1
#
_entry.id   AF-A0A4Q5X8H0-F1
#
_cell.length_a   1.000
_cell.length_b   1.000
_cell.length_c   1.000
_cell.angle_alpha   90.00
_cell.angle_beta   90.00
_cell.angle_gamma   90.00
#
_symmetry.space_group_name_H-M   'P 1'
#
loop_
_entity.id
_entity.type
_entity.pdbx_description
1 polymer ?
#
loop_
_entity_poly.entity_id
_entity_poly.type
_entity_poly.pdbx_seq_one_letter_code
_entity_poly.pdbx_strand_id
1 'polypeptide(L)'
;MKVVVVGAGFAGVAAAWAARRAGATVTVVDGGPGASSLYCGGVDGLRAGVPEELLSALGLRLAKDTHIATREGVVRTTDGRDSALLDLAPLAGKHVGVVDVPRDDWDGPLLARSFAASDWARSTGTRFELVPLPLLEKGHERRVSSYDFAAGFERPERPAWLAEVLKAKAGPNAWLFGPWLGLTRSLAAELSRATGVPVGEVTSPPGGAAGARFELRRDALLASLAVERVTGRVTEVLTTGGDVTVRLEGGVVVVGGALVVASGGFVGGGLLLSGALSGADPAGFELAIRGLPPVLLRGELAQPVSSLFGVDLAARGRGLLEHVGLPVAHDGRVSASSAVFAAGDVVGPVPPSVGQALESGLRAGAAAAGTA
;
A
#
# COMPACT_ATOMS: atom_id res chain seq x y z
N MET A 1 6.07 -20.59 19.67
CA MET A 1 7.06 -19.91 18.81
C MET A 1 6.90 -18.39 18.93
N LYS A 2 8.00 -17.63 18.96
CA LYS A 2 7.98 -16.15 18.95
C LYS A 2 8.53 -15.65 17.61
N VAL A 3 7.74 -14.89 16.86
CA VAL A 3 8.13 -14.33 15.56
C VAL A 3 8.24 -12.82 15.68
N VAL A 4 9.39 -12.27 15.28
CA VAL A 4 9.58 -10.82 15.15
C VAL A 4 9.35 -10.43 13.70
N VAL A 5 8.51 -9.43 13.44
CA VAL A 5 8.28 -8.89 12.10
C VAL A 5 8.79 -7.46 12.07
N VAL A 6 9.68 -7.14 11.13
CA VAL A 6 10.22 -5.79 10.96
C VAL A 6 9.52 -5.12 9.79
N GLY A 7 8.80 -4.04 10.09
CA GLY A 7 7.97 -3.30 9.13
C GLY A 7 6.48 -3.65 9.26
N ALA A 8 5.65 -2.63 9.15
CA ALA A 8 4.19 -2.73 9.26
C ALA A 8 3.47 -2.26 7.97
N GLY A 9 4.12 -2.41 6.81
CA GLY A 9 3.45 -2.27 5.51
C GLY A 9 2.60 -3.50 5.17
N PHE A 10 2.02 -3.56 3.97
CA PHE A 10 1.18 -4.69 3.53
C PHE A 10 1.84 -6.07 3.78
N ALA A 11 3.12 -6.21 3.44
CA ALA A 11 3.86 -7.45 3.65
C ALA A 11 4.05 -7.81 5.13
N GLY A 12 4.41 -6.84 5.97
CA GLY A 12 4.59 -7.06 7.40
C GLY A 12 3.29 -7.42 8.10
N VAL A 13 2.19 -6.76 7.74
CA VAL A 13 0.85 -7.05 8.27
C VAL A 13 0.38 -8.44 7.87
N ALA A 14 0.56 -8.80 6.59
CA ALA A 14 0.24 -10.14 6.11
C ALA A 14 1.09 -11.23 6.79
N ALA A 15 2.37 -10.96 7.04
CA ALA A 15 3.25 -11.87 7.77
C ALA A 15 2.82 -12.04 9.23
N ALA A 16 2.52 -10.94 9.92
CA ALA A 16 2.02 -10.98 11.29
C ALA A 16 0.68 -11.73 11.37
N TRP A 17 -0.24 -11.48 10.44
CA TRP A 17 -1.51 -12.20 10.34
C TRP A 17 -1.29 -13.71 10.17
N ALA A 18 -0.47 -14.12 9.19
CA ALA A 18 -0.20 -15.54 8.93
C ALA A 18 0.47 -16.23 10.11
N ALA A 19 1.47 -15.59 10.73
CA ALA A 19 2.16 -16.14 11.89
C ALA A 19 1.22 -16.30 13.10
N ARG A 20 0.33 -15.31 13.35
CA ARG A 20 -0.70 -15.41 14.40
C ARG A 20 -1.69 -16.52 14.13
N ARG A 21 -2.15 -16.68 12.89
CA ARG A 21 -3.05 -17.78 12.47
C ARG A 21 -2.40 -19.16 12.62
N ALA A 22 -1.07 -19.23 12.50
CA ALA A 22 -0.29 -20.44 12.77
C ALA A 22 0.03 -20.65 14.27
N GLY A 23 -0.48 -19.80 15.18
CA GLY A 23 -0.34 -19.96 16.62
C GLY A 23 0.93 -19.36 17.22
N ALA A 24 1.72 -18.59 16.47
CA ALA A 24 2.89 -17.91 17.00
C ALA A 24 2.49 -16.69 17.87
N THR A 25 3.32 -16.35 18.85
CA THR A 25 3.32 -15.01 19.46
C THR A 25 4.10 -14.08 18.53
N VAL A 26 3.55 -12.91 18.22
CA VAL A 26 4.13 -12.01 17.23
C VAL A 26 4.39 -10.64 17.84
N THR A 27 5.60 -10.12 17.60
CA THR A 27 5.98 -8.74 17.87
C THR A 27 6.29 -8.07 16.53
N VAL A 28 5.59 -6.98 16.21
CA VAL A 28 5.87 -6.14 15.04
C VAL A 28 6.69 -4.93 15.50
N VAL A 29 7.83 -4.71 14.84
CA VAL A 29 8.66 -3.53 15.01
C VAL A 29 8.44 -2.59 13.84
N ASP A 30 8.01 -1.35 14.10
CA ASP A 30 7.80 -0.35 13.05
C ASP A 30 8.48 0.99 13.38
N GLY A 31 9.19 1.56 12.41
CA GLY A 31 10.01 2.77 12.57
C GLY A 31 9.35 4.05 12.03
N GLY A 32 8.07 4.01 11.70
CA GLY A 32 7.32 5.13 11.11
C GLY A 32 6.62 4.78 9.78
N PRO A 33 6.10 5.81 9.08
CA PRO A 33 5.43 5.64 7.78
C PRO A 33 6.35 5.01 6.74
N GLY A 34 5.80 4.11 5.93
CA GLY A 34 6.53 3.39 4.87
C GLY A 34 5.86 3.55 3.51
N ALA A 35 6.31 2.79 2.51
CA ALA A 35 5.73 2.84 1.16
C ALA A 35 4.22 2.59 1.13
N SER A 36 3.70 1.73 2.02
CA SER A 36 2.26 1.47 2.14
C SER A 36 1.45 2.69 2.63
N SER A 37 2.07 3.67 3.31
CA SER A 37 1.45 4.94 3.67
C SER A 37 1.26 5.86 2.45
N LEU A 38 1.95 5.58 1.34
CA LEU A 38 1.79 6.25 0.05
C LEU A 38 0.77 5.55 -0.86
N TYR A 39 0.07 4.54 -0.35
CA TYR A 39 -0.92 3.77 -1.08
C TYR A 39 -2.02 4.67 -1.67
N CYS A 40 -2.31 4.46 -2.97
CA CYS A 40 -3.26 5.26 -3.72
C CYS A 40 -4.67 4.65 -3.80
N GLY A 41 -4.85 3.41 -3.33
CA GLY A 41 -6.13 2.70 -3.37
C GLY A 41 -6.23 1.62 -4.45
N GLY A 42 -5.30 1.51 -5.40
CA GLY A 42 -5.29 0.44 -6.42
C GLY A 42 -4.47 -0.78 -6.00
N VAL A 43 -4.97 -1.98 -6.23
CA VAL A 43 -4.29 -3.24 -5.89
C VAL A 43 -3.87 -3.96 -7.16
N ASP A 44 -2.58 -3.98 -7.44
CA ASP A 44 -2.00 -4.71 -8.56
C ASP A 44 -1.19 -5.92 -8.10
N GLY A 45 -0.90 -6.82 -9.05
CA GLY A 45 0.01 -7.95 -8.89
C GLY A 45 -0.53 -9.06 -8.01
N LEU A 46 -1.83 -9.09 -7.77
CA LEU A 46 -2.44 -10.05 -6.86
C LEU A 46 -2.83 -11.33 -7.58
N ARG A 47 -2.45 -12.48 -7.03
CA ARG A 47 -2.82 -13.81 -7.51
C ARG A 47 -3.78 -14.46 -6.51
N ALA A 48 -4.38 -15.57 -6.94
CA ALA A 48 -5.29 -16.34 -6.08
C ALA A 48 -4.59 -16.79 -4.79
N GLY A 49 -5.29 -16.73 -3.65
CA GLY A 49 -4.83 -17.35 -2.40
C GLY A 49 -4.66 -16.40 -1.21
N VAL A 50 -4.83 -15.09 -1.36
CA VAL A 50 -4.90 -14.18 -0.21
C VAL A 50 -6.26 -14.36 0.50
N PRO A 51 -6.30 -14.62 1.82
CA PRO A 51 -7.54 -14.84 2.55
C PRO A 51 -8.47 -13.62 2.52
N GLU A 52 -9.75 -13.84 2.24
CA GLU A 52 -10.78 -12.79 2.22
C GLU A 52 -10.90 -12.08 3.57
N GLU A 53 -10.66 -12.78 4.68
CA GLU A 53 -10.63 -12.19 6.02
C GLU A 53 -9.58 -11.07 6.12
N LEU A 54 -8.36 -11.31 5.62
CA LEU A 54 -7.28 -10.32 5.61
C LEU A 54 -7.60 -9.16 4.68
N LEU A 55 -8.10 -9.45 3.48
CA LEU A 55 -8.48 -8.44 2.49
C LEU A 55 -9.57 -7.52 3.05
N SER A 56 -10.63 -8.11 3.62
CA SER A 56 -11.73 -7.35 4.20
C SER A 56 -11.28 -6.54 5.42
N ALA A 57 -10.39 -7.06 6.26
CA ALA A 57 -9.83 -6.31 7.39
C ALA A 57 -9.01 -5.08 6.93
N LEU A 58 -8.30 -5.19 5.80
CA LEU A 58 -7.58 -4.08 5.17
C LEU A 58 -8.49 -3.21 4.28
N GLY A 59 -9.77 -3.56 4.15
CA GLY A 59 -10.75 -2.90 3.30
C GLY A 59 -10.39 -2.95 1.82
N LEU A 60 -9.74 -4.03 1.39
CA LEU A 60 -9.46 -4.33 -0.01
C LEU A 60 -10.59 -5.20 -0.59
N ARG A 61 -10.86 -5.00 -1.87
CA ARG A 61 -11.84 -5.76 -2.65
C ARG A 61 -11.19 -6.24 -3.93
N LEU A 62 -11.31 -7.53 -4.19
CA LEU A 62 -10.80 -8.13 -5.42
C LEU A 62 -11.94 -8.35 -6.38
N ALA A 63 -11.70 -7.99 -7.63
CA ALA A 63 -12.59 -8.35 -8.72
C ALA A 63 -11.77 -8.44 -10.00
N LYS A 64 -12.11 -9.41 -10.85
CA LYS A 64 -11.56 -9.47 -12.21
C LYS A 64 -12.01 -8.22 -12.96
N ASP A 65 -11.14 -7.73 -13.82
CA ASP A 65 -11.43 -6.61 -14.71
C ASP A 65 -11.90 -5.34 -13.98
N THR A 66 -11.44 -5.13 -12.73
CA THR A 66 -11.74 -3.91 -11.97
C THR A 66 -11.21 -2.71 -12.73
N HIS A 67 -12.06 -1.71 -12.99
CA HIS A 67 -11.65 -0.45 -13.60
C HIS A 67 -11.74 0.67 -12.57
N ILE A 68 -10.63 1.38 -12.36
CA ILE A 68 -10.58 2.53 -11.45
C ILE A 68 -10.21 3.80 -12.21
N ALA A 69 -10.75 4.93 -11.77
CA ALA A 69 -10.30 6.24 -12.20
C ALA A 69 -9.20 6.75 -11.26
N THR A 70 -8.13 7.28 -11.84
CA THR A 70 -7.04 7.90 -11.09
C THR A 70 -7.23 9.41 -10.98
N ARG A 71 -6.65 10.00 -9.94
CA ARG A 71 -6.63 11.46 -9.75
C ARG A 71 -5.92 12.22 -10.88
N GLU A 72 -5.14 11.52 -11.70
CA GLU A 72 -4.40 12.07 -12.84
C GLU A 72 -5.22 12.02 -14.15
N GLY A 73 -6.49 11.61 -14.10
CA GLY A 73 -7.36 11.60 -15.28
C GLY A 73 -7.30 10.31 -16.10
N VAL A 74 -6.73 9.23 -15.56
CA VAL A 74 -6.60 7.94 -16.25
C VAL A 74 -7.67 6.97 -15.75
N VAL A 75 -8.31 6.23 -16.66
CA VAL A 75 -9.08 5.02 -16.31
C VAL A 75 -8.21 3.83 -16.63
N ARG A 76 -7.95 2.96 -15.64
CA ARG A 76 -7.10 1.77 -15.83
C ARG A 76 -7.67 0.53 -15.16
N THR A 77 -7.21 -0.63 -15.63
CA THR A 77 -7.45 -1.92 -15.01
C THR A 77 -6.55 -2.13 -13.79
N THR A 78 -7.03 -2.88 -12.82
CA THR A 78 -6.29 -3.30 -11.61
C THR A 78 -6.84 -4.65 -11.13
N ASP A 79 -6.09 -5.37 -10.28
CA ASP A 79 -6.51 -6.68 -9.76
C ASP A 79 -7.46 -6.56 -8.55
N GLY A 80 -7.54 -5.36 -7.98
CA GLY A 80 -8.45 -5.03 -6.90
C GLY A 80 -8.34 -3.56 -6.50
N ARG A 81 -9.05 -3.19 -5.45
CA ARG A 81 -9.13 -1.79 -4.99
C ARG A 81 -9.38 -1.69 -3.51
N ASP A 82 -9.05 -0.54 -2.94
CA ASP A 82 -9.60 -0.06 -1.69
C ASP A 82 -11.13 0.10 -1.82
N SER A 83 -11.83 -0.23 -0.74
CA SER A 83 -13.30 -0.26 -0.72
C SER A 83 -13.96 1.10 -1.00
N ALA A 84 -13.24 2.21 -0.83
CA ALA A 84 -13.77 3.54 -1.14
C ALA A 84 -13.71 3.86 -2.65
N LEU A 85 -12.78 3.25 -3.40
CA LEU A 85 -12.66 3.53 -4.83
C LEU A 85 -13.90 3.02 -5.58
N LEU A 86 -14.37 3.78 -6.57
CA LEU A 86 -15.46 3.32 -7.44
C LEU A 86 -14.95 2.27 -8.43
N ASP A 87 -15.62 1.11 -8.50
CA ASP A 87 -15.44 0.19 -9.63
C ASP A 87 -16.29 0.65 -10.81
N LEU A 88 -15.61 1.01 -11.89
CA LEU A 88 -16.23 1.50 -13.12
C LEU A 88 -16.66 0.36 -14.04
N ALA A 89 -16.13 -0.85 -13.89
CA ALA A 89 -16.41 -1.95 -14.82
C ALA A 89 -17.91 -2.29 -14.92
N PRO A 90 -18.66 -2.38 -13.80
CA PRO A 90 -20.12 -2.59 -13.85
C PRO A 90 -20.90 -1.40 -14.44
N LEU A 91 -20.25 -0.26 -14.64
CA LEU A 91 -20.83 0.98 -15.15
C LEU A 91 -20.54 1.19 -16.65
N ALA A 92 -20.08 0.17 -17.37
CA ALA A 92 -19.92 0.22 -18.82
C ALA A 92 -21.21 0.69 -19.52
N GLY A 93 -21.10 1.73 -20.35
CA GLY A 93 -22.22 2.32 -21.08
C GLY A 93 -23.17 3.17 -20.23
N LYS A 94 -22.84 3.41 -18.96
CA LYS A 94 -23.65 4.21 -18.03
C LYS A 94 -23.16 5.65 -17.94
N HIS A 95 -23.94 6.47 -17.25
CA HIS A 95 -23.60 7.85 -16.93
C HIS A 95 -23.01 7.94 -15.52
N VAL A 96 -21.79 8.45 -15.38
CA VAL A 96 -21.10 8.67 -14.11
C VAL A 96 -20.97 10.17 -13.85
N GLY A 97 -21.51 10.63 -12.72
CA GLY A 97 -21.40 12.01 -12.27
C GLY A 97 -20.07 12.22 -11.56
N VAL A 98 -19.19 13.04 -12.14
CA VAL A 98 -17.93 13.48 -11.54
C VAL A 98 -18.22 14.68 -10.66
N VAL A 99 -18.04 14.52 -9.36
CA VAL A 99 -18.34 15.56 -8.38
C VAL A 99 -17.36 16.72 -8.53
N ASP A 100 -17.89 17.92 -8.74
CA ASP A 100 -17.12 19.15 -8.84
C ASP A 100 -17.23 19.97 -7.55
N VAL A 101 -16.07 20.31 -7.01
CA VAL A 101 -15.89 21.07 -5.77
C VAL A 101 -14.71 22.01 -5.98
N PRO A 102 -14.81 23.31 -5.65
CA PRO A 102 -13.78 24.30 -5.93
C PRO A 102 -12.61 24.22 -4.93
N ARG A 103 -11.92 23.08 -4.93
CA ARG A 103 -10.68 22.82 -4.18
C ARG A 103 -9.47 23.06 -5.05
N ASP A 104 -8.40 23.58 -4.45
CA ASP A 104 -7.16 23.93 -5.18
C ASP A 104 -6.42 22.66 -5.68
N ASP A 105 -6.78 21.49 -5.14
CA ASP A 105 -6.15 20.21 -5.44
C ASP A 105 -7.02 19.29 -6.33
N TRP A 106 -8.16 19.79 -6.86
CA TRP A 106 -9.12 19.05 -7.68
C TRP A 106 -9.54 19.82 -8.93
N ASP A 107 -9.20 19.32 -10.11
CA ASP A 107 -9.65 19.88 -11.39
C ASP A 107 -10.76 18.99 -11.98
N GLY A 108 -11.97 19.12 -11.43
CA GLY A 108 -13.15 18.39 -11.87
C GLY A 108 -13.37 18.47 -13.39
N PRO A 109 -13.36 19.67 -14.01
CA PRO A 109 -13.51 19.82 -15.46
C PRO A 109 -12.48 19.04 -16.28
N LEU A 110 -11.19 19.11 -15.93
CA LEU A 110 -10.14 18.36 -16.63
C LEU A 110 -10.32 16.85 -16.45
N LEU A 111 -10.66 16.40 -15.24
CA LEU A 111 -10.83 14.99 -14.94
C LEU A 111 -12.02 14.39 -15.68
N ALA A 112 -13.19 15.05 -15.66
CA ALA A 112 -14.35 14.59 -16.41
C ALA A 112 -14.06 14.45 -17.91
N ARG A 113 -13.37 15.44 -18.51
CA ARG A 113 -12.93 15.36 -19.92
C ARG A 113 -11.94 14.22 -20.16
N SER A 114 -10.97 14.04 -19.27
CA SER A 114 -9.92 13.02 -19.41
C SER A 114 -10.51 11.60 -19.30
N PHE A 115 -11.41 11.38 -18.34
CA PHE A 115 -12.11 10.10 -18.20
C PHE A 115 -13.01 9.79 -19.39
N ALA A 116 -13.76 10.78 -19.88
CA ALA A 116 -14.58 10.64 -21.10
C ALA A 116 -13.73 10.35 -22.35
N ALA A 117 -12.49 10.87 -22.39
CA ALA A 117 -11.53 10.63 -23.47
C ALA A 117 -10.67 9.38 -23.25
N SER A 118 -10.92 8.56 -22.23
CA SER A 118 -10.22 7.28 -22.06
C SER A 118 -10.65 6.26 -23.12
N ASP A 119 -9.76 5.35 -23.50
CA ASP A 119 -10.09 4.26 -24.43
C ASP A 119 -11.23 3.40 -23.91
N TRP A 120 -11.22 3.11 -22.61
CA TRP A 120 -12.28 2.35 -21.96
C TRP A 120 -13.64 3.04 -22.14
N ALA A 121 -13.77 4.32 -21.78
CA ALA A 121 -15.03 5.06 -21.88
C ALA A 121 -15.55 5.14 -23.32
N ARG A 122 -14.66 5.37 -24.29
CA ARG A 122 -15.02 5.36 -25.72
C ARG A 122 -15.53 3.99 -26.17
N SER A 123 -14.84 2.93 -25.78
CA SER A 123 -15.18 1.55 -26.20
C SER A 123 -16.49 1.06 -25.59
N THR A 124 -16.82 1.48 -24.37
CA THR A 124 -18.04 1.07 -23.66
C THR A 124 -19.20 2.04 -23.85
N GLY A 125 -18.95 3.23 -24.39
CA GLY A 125 -19.93 4.32 -24.41
C GLY A 125 -20.25 4.91 -23.03
N THR A 126 -19.38 4.69 -22.02
CA THR A 126 -19.54 5.28 -20.69
C THR A 126 -19.35 6.80 -20.76
N ARG A 127 -20.25 7.55 -20.12
CA ARG A 127 -20.22 9.02 -20.09
C ARG A 127 -19.81 9.52 -18.71
N PHE A 128 -18.95 10.53 -18.68
CA PHE A 128 -18.57 11.25 -17.46
C PHE A 128 -19.07 12.70 -17.57
N GLU A 129 -19.93 13.11 -16.64
CA GLU A 129 -20.49 14.46 -16.58
C GLU A 129 -19.99 15.17 -15.33
N LEU A 130 -19.58 16.42 -15.48
CA LEU A 130 -19.20 17.26 -14.34
C LEU A 130 -20.46 17.72 -13.61
N VAL A 131 -20.55 17.47 -12.30
CA VAL A 131 -21.69 17.87 -11.48
C VAL A 131 -21.24 18.73 -10.30
N PRO A 132 -21.51 20.05 -10.33
CA PRO A 132 -21.21 20.95 -9.21
C PRO A 132 -22.04 20.63 -7.98
N LEU A 133 -21.36 20.32 -6.87
CA LEU A 133 -21.97 20.08 -5.57
C LEU A 133 -21.41 21.06 -4.52
N PRO A 134 -22.26 21.65 -3.66
CA PRO A 134 -21.81 22.60 -2.63
C PRO A 134 -21.19 21.85 -1.44
N LEU A 135 -20.03 21.23 -1.64
CA LEU A 135 -19.40 20.38 -0.62
C LEU A 135 -18.50 21.12 0.38
N LEU A 136 -18.19 22.39 0.11
CA LEU A 136 -17.45 23.25 1.03
C LEU A 136 -18.42 23.99 1.96
N GLU A 137 -18.22 23.84 3.26
CA GLU A 137 -18.91 24.62 4.29
C GLU A 137 -18.21 25.95 4.56
N LYS A 138 -16.88 25.96 4.45
CA LYS A 138 -16.05 27.12 4.76
C LYS A 138 -14.98 27.31 3.68
N GLY A 139 -14.67 28.57 3.36
CA GLY A 139 -13.72 28.88 2.28
C GLY A 139 -12.31 28.30 2.46
N HIS A 140 -11.84 28.12 3.70
CA HIS A 140 -10.52 27.54 3.97
C HIS A 140 -10.44 26.05 3.64
N GLU A 141 -11.57 25.32 3.58
CA GLU A 141 -11.60 23.91 3.24
C GLU A 141 -11.04 23.66 1.83
N ARG A 142 -10.98 24.67 0.95
CA ARG A 142 -10.33 24.50 -0.36
C ARG A 142 -8.84 24.17 -0.31
N ARG A 143 -8.16 24.49 0.81
CA ARG A 143 -6.70 24.36 0.98
C ARG A 143 -6.28 23.38 2.06
N VAL A 144 -7.21 22.84 2.83
CA VAL A 144 -6.86 21.80 3.81
C VAL A 144 -6.37 20.55 3.06
N SER A 145 -5.52 19.77 3.71
CA SER A 145 -4.99 18.55 3.11
C SER A 145 -6.13 17.61 2.67
N SER A 146 -5.89 16.77 1.67
CA SER A 146 -6.91 15.78 1.25
C SER A 146 -7.27 14.84 2.41
N TYR A 147 -6.32 14.57 3.33
CA TYR A 147 -6.53 13.82 4.55
C TYR A 147 -7.57 14.49 5.48
N ASP A 148 -7.35 15.76 5.83
CA ASP A 148 -8.24 16.48 6.75
C ASP A 148 -9.63 16.68 6.14
N PHE A 149 -9.68 16.91 4.82
CA PHE A 149 -10.94 17.02 4.11
C PHE A 149 -11.72 15.70 4.13
N ALA A 150 -11.05 14.56 3.90
CA ALA A 150 -11.67 13.24 3.99
C ALA A 150 -12.19 12.95 5.41
N ALA A 151 -11.41 13.29 6.44
CA ALA A 151 -11.84 13.16 7.84
C ALA A 151 -13.11 13.97 8.15
N GLY A 152 -13.21 15.18 7.57
CA GLY A 152 -14.38 16.05 7.73
C GLY A 152 -15.69 15.42 7.23
N PHE A 153 -15.65 14.50 6.27
CA PHE A 153 -16.83 13.83 5.74
C PHE A 153 -17.42 12.79 6.70
N GLU A 154 -16.70 12.41 7.76
CA GLU A 154 -17.14 11.41 8.73
C GLU A 154 -17.91 12.00 9.92
N ARG A 155 -18.00 13.34 10.02
CA ARG A 155 -18.80 14.02 11.06
C ARG A 155 -20.24 13.48 11.03
N PRO A 156 -20.87 13.23 12.20
CA PRO A 156 -22.10 12.43 12.29
C PRO A 156 -23.23 12.85 11.33
N GLU A 157 -23.40 14.16 11.12
CA GLU A 157 -24.43 14.76 10.28
C GLU A 157 -24.13 14.73 8.77
N ARG A 158 -22.85 14.65 8.38
CA ARG A 158 -22.39 14.90 7.01
C ARG A 158 -22.84 13.81 6.02
N PRO A 159 -22.82 12.50 6.34
CA PRO A 159 -23.27 11.46 5.41
C PRO A 159 -24.74 11.58 5.01
N ALA A 160 -25.62 11.90 5.97
CA ALA A 160 -27.05 12.08 5.69
C ALA A 160 -27.27 13.29 4.77
N TRP A 161 -26.62 14.42 5.08
CA TRP A 161 -26.67 15.61 4.23
C TRP A 161 -26.12 15.36 2.82
N LEU A 162 -24.97 14.67 2.69
CA LEU A 162 -24.40 14.31 1.39
C LEU A 162 -25.37 13.46 0.57
N ALA A 163 -26.02 12.48 1.18
CA ALA A 163 -27.01 11.65 0.48
C ALA A 163 -28.16 12.49 -0.08
N GLU A 164 -28.67 13.47 0.69
CA GLU A 164 -29.73 14.37 0.22
C GLU A 164 -29.26 15.30 -0.91
N VAL A 165 -28.03 15.82 -0.82
CA VAL A 165 -27.40 16.61 -1.90
C VAL A 165 -27.29 15.79 -3.20
N LEU A 166 -26.89 14.53 -3.10
CA LEU A 166 -26.77 13.64 -4.27
C LEU A 166 -28.15 13.30 -4.86
N LYS A 167 -29.14 12.98 -4.03
CA LYS A 167 -30.52 12.69 -4.49
C LYS A 167 -31.17 13.88 -5.17
N ALA A 168 -30.88 15.10 -4.71
CA ALA A 168 -31.38 16.32 -5.32
C ALA A 168 -30.82 16.56 -6.74
N LYS A 169 -29.75 15.85 -7.13
CA LYS A 169 -29.12 15.90 -8.45
C LYS A 169 -29.33 14.59 -9.21
N ALA A 170 -30.58 14.29 -9.54
CA ALA A 170 -30.93 13.10 -10.32
C ALA A 170 -30.23 13.06 -11.69
N GLY A 171 -29.98 11.86 -12.20
CA GLY A 171 -29.44 11.65 -13.56
C GLY A 171 -28.27 10.67 -13.62
N PRO A 172 -27.21 10.83 -12.81
CA PRO A 172 -26.10 9.89 -12.79
C PRO A 172 -26.51 8.49 -12.32
N ASN A 173 -25.94 7.47 -12.97
CA ASN A 173 -26.04 6.07 -12.54
C ASN A 173 -25.00 5.71 -11.47
N ALA A 174 -24.03 6.58 -11.24
CA ALA A 174 -23.04 6.48 -10.18
C ALA A 174 -22.41 7.85 -9.90
N TRP A 175 -21.76 7.99 -8.74
CA TRP A 175 -21.05 9.20 -8.34
C TRP A 175 -19.57 8.92 -8.11
N LEU A 176 -18.72 9.70 -8.76
CA LEU A 176 -17.28 9.66 -8.62
C LEU A 176 -16.78 10.93 -7.90
N PHE A 177 -16.28 10.74 -6.70
CA PHE A 177 -15.72 11.79 -5.85
C PHE A 177 -14.20 11.92 -6.03
N GLY A 178 -13.66 13.07 -5.59
CA GLY A 178 -12.26 13.12 -5.16
C GLY A 178 -12.00 12.21 -3.96
N PRO A 179 -10.72 12.01 -3.56
CA PRO A 179 -10.33 11.03 -2.55
C PRO A 179 -10.69 11.48 -1.12
N TRP A 180 -11.98 11.57 -0.80
CA TRP A 180 -12.54 12.25 0.37
C TRP A 180 -13.61 11.44 1.11
N LEU A 181 -13.89 10.21 0.70
CA LEU A 181 -14.96 9.38 1.25
C LEU A 181 -14.55 8.65 2.54
N GLY A 182 -14.08 9.43 3.51
CA GLY A 182 -13.75 8.99 4.86
C GLY A 182 -12.40 8.29 5.01
N LEU A 183 -12.06 8.04 6.28
CA LEU A 183 -10.83 7.43 6.76
C LEU A 183 -11.09 6.15 7.59
N THR A 184 -12.20 6.09 8.32
CA THR A 184 -12.55 4.97 9.20
C THR A 184 -13.86 4.30 8.80
N ARG A 185 -14.86 5.11 8.43
CA ARG A 185 -16.19 4.68 8.01
C ARG A 185 -16.16 4.20 6.57
N SER A 186 -17.06 3.27 6.25
CA SER A 186 -17.27 2.82 4.87
C SER A 186 -18.21 3.77 4.13
N LEU A 187 -17.84 5.06 4.06
CA LEU A 187 -18.74 6.13 3.62
C LEU A 187 -19.23 5.94 2.19
N ALA A 188 -18.38 5.47 1.27
CA ALA A 188 -18.77 5.10 -0.09
C ALA A 188 -19.94 4.10 -0.11
N ALA A 189 -19.88 3.06 0.74
CA ALA A 189 -20.93 2.05 0.85
C ALA A 189 -22.19 2.59 1.55
N GLU A 190 -22.03 3.43 2.57
CA GLU A 190 -23.16 4.10 3.23
C GLU A 190 -23.92 5.02 2.26
N LEU A 191 -23.21 5.85 1.50
CA LEU A 191 -23.79 6.73 0.49
C LEU A 191 -24.42 5.93 -0.64
N SER A 192 -23.77 4.85 -1.11
CA SER A 192 -24.35 3.99 -2.16
C SER A 192 -25.71 3.41 -1.75
N ARG A 193 -25.82 2.94 -0.50
CA ARG A 193 -27.11 2.45 0.04
C ARG A 193 -28.13 3.56 0.17
N ALA A 194 -27.71 4.75 0.62
CA ALA A 194 -28.61 5.87 0.85
C ALA A 194 -29.15 6.49 -0.45
N THR A 195 -28.35 6.53 -1.52
CA THR A 195 -28.73 7.12 -2.82
C THR A 195 -29.30 6.10 -3.81
N GLY A 196 -29.08 4.80 -3.58
CA GLY A 196 -29.53 3.73 -4.47
C GLY A 196 -28.67 3.55 -5.74
N VAL A 197 -27.56 4.27 -5.86
CA VAL A 197 -26.60 4.16 -6.97
C VAL A 197 -25.17 4.03 -6.43
N PRO A 198 -24.24 3.37 -7.14
CA PRO A 198 -22.85 3.29 -6.70
C PRO A 198 -22.21 4.66 -6.45
N VAL A 199 -21.55 4.80 -5.32
CA VAL A 199 -20.77 5.98 -4.92
C VAL A 199 -19.37 5.50 -4.58
N GLY A 200 -18.36 6.18 -5.11
CA GLY A 200 -16.97 5.92 -4.76
C GLY A 200 -16.08 7.08 -5.19
N GLU A 201 -14.78 6.92 -5.00
CA GLU A 201 -13.78 7.95 -5.30
C GLU A 201 -12.74 7.50 -6.32
N VAL A 202 -11.97 8.46 -6.83
CA VAL A 202 -10.73 8.21 -7.57
C VAL A 202 -9.58 7.83 -6.65
N THR A 203 -8.44 7.42 -7.21
CA THR A 203 -7.21 7.16 -6.43
C THR A 203 -6.80 8.38 -5.57
N SER A 204 -6.17 8.08 -4.43
CA SER A 204 -5.56 9.10 -3.57
C SER A 204 -4.16 9.48 -4.07
N PRO A 205 -3.69 10.73 -3.82
CA PRO A 205 -2.29 11.07 -3.98
C PRO A 205 -1.44 10.33 -2.93
N PRO A 206 -0.11 10.25 -3.11
CA PRO A 206 0.80 9.78 -2.06
C PRO A 206 0.59 10.53 -0.74
N GLY A 207 0.46 9.81 0.38
CA GLY A 207 0.16 10.40 1.69
C GLY A 207 -1.29 10.91 1.84
N GLY A 208 -2.19 10.56 0.91
CA GLY A 208 -3.60 10.93 0.94
C GLY A 208 -4.49 9.98 1.75
N ALA A 209 -5.80 10.06 1.49
CA ALA A 209 -6.82 9.33 2.25
C ALA A 209 -6.66 7.80 2.19
N ALA A 210 -6.32 7.21 1.03
CA ALA A 210 -6.16 5.76 0.92
C ALA A 210 -5.00 5.21 1.77
N GLY A 211 -3.85 5.90 1.83
CA GLY A 211 -2.74 5.54 2.71
C GLY A 211 -3.13 5.61 4.18
N ALA A 212 -3.82 6.67 4.58
CA ALA A 212 -4.36 6.81 5.93
C ALA A 212 -5.38 5.72 6.29
N ARG A 213 -6.30 5.38 5.38
CA ARG A 213 -7.24 4.27 5.57
C ARG A 213 -6.49 2.95 5.80
N PHE A 214 -5.45 2.69 5.01
CA PHE A 214 -4.60 1.52 5.21
C PHE A 214 -3.97 1.52 6.61
N GLU A 215 -3.37 2.62 7.06
CA GLU A 215 -2.72 2.70 8.38
C GLU A 215 -3.71 2.47 9.53
N LEU A 216 -4.89 3.07 9.47
CA LEU A 216 -5.93 2.90 10.49
C LEU A 216 -6.43 1.45 10.53
N ARG A 217 -6.64 0.83 9.37
CA ARG A 217 -7.09 -0.57 9.27
C ARG A 217 -6.01 -1.57 9.66
N ARG A 218 -4.77 -1.30 9.29
CA ARG A 218 -3.59 -2.03 9.78
C ARG A 218 -3.58 -2.04 11.30
N ASP A 219 -3.68 -0.86 11.92
CA ASP A 219 -3.56 -0.72 13.36
C ASP A 219 -4.70 -1.44 14.08
N ALA A 220 -5.92 -1.32 13.57
CA ALA A 220 -7.08 -2.08 14.05
C ALA A 220 -6.89 -3.60 13.90
N LEU A 221 -6.37 -4.06 12.76
CA LEU A 221 -6.12 -5.48 12.51
C LEU A 221 -5.05 -6.03 13.46
N LEU A 222 -3.90 -5.37 13.59
CA LEU A 222 -2.82 -5.80 14.48
C LEU A 222 -3.29 -5.84 15.95
N ALA A 223 -4.09 -4.86 16.37
CA ALA A 223 -4.70 -4.86 17.69
C ALA A 223 -5.67 -6.06 17.88
N SER A 224 -6.53 -6.34 16.89
CA SER A 224 -7.46 -7.47 16.95
C SER A 224 -6.78 -8.84 17.01
N LEU A 225 -5.56 -8.94 16.48
CA LEU A 225 -4.74 -10.15 16.52
C LEU A 225 -3.95 -10.30 17.84
N ALA A 226 -4.01 -9.32 18.73
CA ALA A 226 -3.17 -9.20 19.93
C ALA A 226 -1.67 -9.28 19.59
N VAL A 227 -1.27 -8.60 18.52
CA VAL A 227 0.15 -8.44 18.14
C VAL A 227 0.78 -7.36 19.01
N GLU A 228 1.93 -7.63 19.60
CA GLU A 228 2.71 -6.63 20.30
C GLU A 228 3.34 -5.68 19.27
N ARG A 229 3.25 -4.36 19.50
CA ARG A 229 3.88 -3.35 18.64
C ARG A 229 4.98 -2.63 19.39
N VAL A 230 6.16 -2.56 18.78
CA VAL A 230 7.31 -1.82 19.28
C VAL A 230 7.68 -0.77 18.24
N THR A 231 7.60 0.50 18.63
CA THR A 231 8.01 1.60 17.75
C THR A 231 9.52 1.81 17.83
N GLY A 232 10.18 1.77 16.68
CA GLY A 232 11.59 2.13 16.53
C GLY A 232 12.20 1.59 15.24
N ARG A 233 13.24 2.28 14.77
CA ARG A 233 13.99 1.87 13.58
C ARG A 233 14.93 0.73 13.93
N VAL A 234 14.81 -0.39 13.23
CA VAL A 234 15.76 -1.51 13.37
C VAL A 234 17.09 -1.15 12.72
N THR A 235 18.20 -1.41 13.41
CA THR A 235 19.56 -1.09 12.94
C THR A 235 20.44 -2.32 12.78
N GLU A 236 20.14 -3.41 13.50
CA GLU A 236 20.96 -4.61 13.49
C GLU A 236 20.14 -5.86 13.85
N VAL A 237 20.47 -6.97 13.20
CA VAL A 237 19.94 -8.31 13.47
C VAL A 237 21.12 -9.24 13.77
N LEU A 238 20.98 -10.04 14.82
CA LEU A 238 21.94 -11.09 15.18
C LEU A 238 21.20 -12.42 15.31
N THR A 239 21.74 -13.48 14.71
CA THR A 239 21.20 -14.83 14.81
C THR A 239 22.19 -15.73 15.54
N THR A 240 21.83 -16.22 16.73
CA THR A 240 22.71 -17.03 17.58
C THR A 240 21.94 -18.21 18.14
N GLY A 241 22.41 -19.44 17.90
CA GLY A 241 21.86 -20.63 18.56
C GLY A 241 20.37 -20.90 18.31
N GLY A 242 19.81 -20.40 17.20
CA GLY A 242 18.38 -20.51 16.89
C GLY A 242 17.54 -19.30 17.34
N ASP A 243 18.08 -18.42 18.17
CA ASP A 243 17.43 -17.17 18.54
C ASP A 243 17.81 -16.04 17.57
N VAL A 244 16.86 -15.14 17.34
CA VAL A 244 17.03 -13.90 16.60
C VAL A 244 16.90 -12.72 17.55
N THR A 245 17.93 -11.89 17.59
CA THR A 245 17.98 -10.64 18.34
C THR A 245 17.92 -9.46 17.38
N VAL A 246 16.94 -8.58 17.56
CA VAL A 246 16.72 -7.38 16.77
C VAL A 246 17.00 -6.15 17.63
N ARG A 247 17.95 -5.32 17.20
CA ARG A 247 18.31 -4.07 17.90
C ARG A 247 17.73 -2.87 17.18
N LEU A 248 17.09 -2.01 17.96
CA LEU A 248 16.49 -0.76 17.50
C LEU A 248 17.43 0.41 17.81
N GLU A 249 17.22 1.50 17.09
CA GLU A 249 17.74 2.82 17.44
C GLU A 249 17.32 3.18 18.88
N GLY A 250 18.24 3.73 19.67
CA GLY A 250 18.03 3.97 21.10
C GLY A 250 18.30 2.76 22.01
N GLY A 251 18.76 1.63 21.46
CA GLY A 251 19.29 0.49 22.23
C GLY A 251 18.23 -0.51 22.72
N VAL A 252 16.97 -0.34 22.32
CA VAL A 252 15.90 -1.33 22.62
C VAL A 252 16.20 -2.63 21.88
N VAL A 253 15.97 -3.77 22.55
CA VAL A 253 16.24 -5.10 22.02
C VAL A 253 14.96 -5.94 22.04
N VAL A 254 14.65 -6.56 20.91
CA VAL A 254 13.55 -7.52 20.75
C VAL A 254 14.12 -8.88 20.38
N VAL A 255 13.64 -9.95 21.03
CA VAL A 255 14.14 -11.32 20.82
C VAL A 255 13.00 -12.24 20.40
N GLY A 256 13.25 -13.10 19.41
CA GLY A 256 12.34 -14.16 18.97
C GLY A 256 13.08 -15.36 18.41
N GLY A 257 12.35 -16.42 18.05
CA GLY A 257 12.92 -17.62 17.42
C GLY A 257 12.96 -17.54 15.89
N ALA A 258 12.26 -16.57 15.30
CA ALA A 258 12.33 -16.28 13.87
C ALA A 258 12.09 -14.79 13.60
N LEU A 259 12.56 -14.33 12.45
CA LEU A 259 12.45 -12.96 11.96
C LEU A 259 11.85 -12.95 10.56
N VAL A 260 10.88 -12.07 10.33
CA VAL A 260 10.43 -11.67 8.99
C VAL A 260 10.86 -10.23 8.73
N VAL A 261 11.70 -10.03 7.72
CA VAL A 261 12.13 -8.71 7.24
C VAL A 261 11.15 -8.22 6.18
N ALA A 262 10.35 -7.23 6.53
CA ALA A 262 9.37 -6.57 5.66
C ALA A 262 9.51 -5.03 5.74
N SER A 263 10.76 -4.56 5.79
CA SER A 263 11.14 -3.15 5.98
C SER A 263 10.85 -2.25 4.76
N GLY A 264 10.38 -2.83 3.66
CA GLY A 264 10.18 -2.14 2.38
C GLY A 264 11.46 -2.00 1.57
N GLY A 265 11.31 -1.54 0.33
CA GLY A 265 12.43 -1.29 -0.58
C GLY A 265 13.03 0.10 -0.37
N PHE A 266 13.44 0.77 -1.46
CA PHE A 266 14.00 2.13 -1.40
C PHE A 266 13.03 3.17 -0.82
N VAL A 267 11.77 3.15 -1.27
CA VAL A 267 10.75 4.10 -0.81
C VAL A 267 10.45 3.93 0.68
N GLY A 268 10.47 2.70 1.17
CA GLY A 268 10.32 2.39 2.61
C GLY A 268 11.59 2.62 3.43
N GLY A 269 12.73 2.89 2.79
CA GLY A 269 14.03 3.06 3.45
C GLY A 269 14.66 1.77 3.96
N GLY A 270 14.19 0.60 3.52
CA GLY A 270 14.78 -0.69 3.86
C GLY A 270 16.01 -1.03 3.00
N LEU A 271 16.07 -0.49 1.77
CA LEU A 271 17.21 -0.56 0.87
C LEU A 271 17.88 0.82 0.73
N LEU A 272 19.21 0.84 0.77
CA LEU A 272 20.04 2.04 0.64
C LEU A 272 20.93 1.91 -0.59
N LEU A 273 21.24 3.05 -1.22
CA LEU A 273 22.33 3.15 -2.18
C LEU A 273 23.57 3.64 -1.42
N SER A 274 24.57 2.78 -1.27
CA SER A 274 25.78 3.02 -0.49
C SER A 274 27.02 3.01 -1.39
N GLY A 275 28.05 3.77 -1.03
CA GLY A 275 29.33 3.79 -1.74
C GLY A 275 29.33 4.34 -3.18
N ALA A 276 28.17 4.42 -3.85
CA ALA A 276 28.01 4.80 -5.26
C ALA A 276 28.28 6.29 -5.57
N LEU A 277 28.57 7.10 -4.55
CA LEU A 277 29.01 8.49 -4.68
C LEU A 277 30.30 8.78 -3.91
N SER A 278 30.71 7.90 -2.98
CA SER A 278 31.81 8.12 -2.05
C SER A 278 33.01 7.19 -2.29
N GLY A 279 32.88 6.16 -3.13
CA GLY A 279 33.92 5.14 -3.33
C GLY A 279 34.09 4.19 -2.15
N ALA A 280 33.20 4.23 -1.15
CA ALA A 280 33.19 3.30 -0.02
C ALA A 280 32.67 1.91 -0.44
N ASP A 281 33.15 0.86 0.23
CA ASP A 281 32.73 -0.53 0.02
C ASP A 281 31.64 -0.93 1.05
N PRO A 282 30.49 -1.50 0.65
CA PRO A 282 30.07 -1.83 -0.72
C PRO A 282 29.65 -0.62 -1.55
N ALA A 283 30.22 -0.50 -2.75
CA ALA A 283 29.76 0.44 -3.76
C ALA A 283 28.57 -0.18 -4.52
N GLY A 284 27.34 0.15 -4.09
CA GLY A 284 26.13 -0.40 -4.67
C GLY A 284 24.93 -0.28 -3.75
N PHE A 285 24.23 -1.39 -3.54
CA PHE A 285 23.03 -1.45 -2.73
C PHE A 285 23.29 -2.19 -1.43
N GLU A 286 22.66 -1.76 -0.33
CA GLU A 286 22.72 -2.44 0.96
C GLU A 286 21.38 -2.37 1.69
N LEU A 287 21.22 -3.17 2.75
CA LEU A 287 20.10 -3.03 3.67
C LEU A 287 20.39 -1.93 4.70
N ALA A 288 19.35 -1.22 5.11
CA ALA A 288 19.43 -0.32 6.26
C ALA A 288 19.64 -1.06 7.60
N ILE A 289 19.55 -2.39 7.59
CA ILE A 289 19.66 -3.26 8.76
C ILE A 289 20.92 -4.11 8.62
N ARG A 290 21.85 -3.97 9.57
CA ARG A 290 23.09 -4.76 9.61
C ARG A 290 22.85 -6.19 10.08
N GLY A 291 23.78 -7.08 9.75
CA GLY A 291 23.75 -8.49 10.16
C GLY A 291 22.85 -9.39 9.31
N LEU A 292 22.34 -8.86 8.20
CA LEU A 292 21.61 -9.62 7.18
C LEU A 292 22.51 -9.83 5.95
N PRO A 293 22.24 -10.86 5.11
CA PRO A 293 22.99 -11.11 3.88
C PRO A 293 22.97 -9.91 2.91
N PRO A 294 23.97 -9.81 2.02
CA PRO A 294 24.02 -8.73 1.04
C PRO A 294 22.82 -8.78 0.08
N VAL A 295 22.39 -7.61 -0.37
CA VAL A 295 21.34 -7.49 -1.38
C VAL A 295 21.90 -7.80 -2.76
N LEU A 296 21.08 -8.46 -3.57
CA LEU A 296 21.45 -8.79 -4.94
C LEU A 296 20.70 -7.90 -5.91
N LEU A 297 21.34 -7.65 -7.04
CA LEU A 297 20.80 -6.99 -8.20
C LEU A 297 20.64 -8.01 -9.31
N ARG A 298 19.39 -8.34 -9.69
CA ARG A 298 19.09 -9.41 -10.66
C ARG A 298 19.77 -10.76 -10.33
N GLY A 299 19.94 -11.05 -9.03
CA GLY A 299 20.57 -12.29 -8.56
C GLY A 299 22.10 -12.25 -8.48
N GLU A 300 22.73 -11.12 -8.80
CA GLU A 300 24.18 -10.94 -8.69
C GLU A 300 24.53 -9.84 -7.68
N LEU A 301 25.72 -9.89 -7.09
CA LEU A 301 26.20 -8.76 -6.30
C LEU A 301 26.38 -7.55 -7.21
N ALA A 302 25.82 -6.40 -6.82
CA ALA A 302 26.02 -5.16 -7.56
C ALA A 302 27.50 -4.76 -7.42
N GLN A 303 28.31 -5.05 -8.44
CA GLN A 303 29.70 -4.60 -8.51
C GLN A 303 29.79 -3.22 -9.16
N PRO A 304 30.65 -2.31 -8.64
CA PRO A 304 30.97 -1.06 -9.32
C PRO A 304 31.66 -1.36 -10.66
N VAL A 305 31.40 -0.52 -11.68
CA VAL A 305 32.17 -0.57 -12.93
C VAL A 305 33.43 0.27 -12.77
N SER A 306 34.58 -0.24 -13.23
CA SER A 306 35.91 0.29 -12.92
C SER A 306 36.18 1.76 -13.29
N SER A 307 35.30 2.41 -14.08
CA SER A 307 35.42 3.80 -14.50
C SER A 307 34.38 4.75 -13.90
N LEU A 308 33.39 4.25 -13.16
CA LEU A 308 32.38 5.06 -12.47
C LEU A 308 32.40 4.69 -10.99
N PHE A 309 32.43 5.70 -10.12
CA PHE A 309 32.35 5.50 -8.66
C PHE A 309 30.97 4.97 -8.21
N GLY A 310 30.28 4.11 -8.97
CA GLY A 310 28.94 3.60 -8.67
C GLY A 310 28.34 2.68 -9.74
N VAL A 311 27.05 2.36 -9.59
CA VAL A 311 26.26 1.53 -10.52
C VAL A 311 25.71 2.38 -11.66
N ASP A 312 26.02 2.06 -12.92
CA ASP A 312 25.46 2.74 -14.09
C ASP A 312 24.00 2.31 -14.33
N LEU A 313 23.06 3.05 -13.73
CA LEU A 313 21.62 2.82 -13.88
C LEU A 313 21.13 3.12 -15.31
N ALA A 314 21.80 4.01 -16.05
CA ALA A 314 21.40 4.35 -17.41
C ALA A 314 21.72 3.21 -18.38
N ALA A 315 22.93 2.65 -18.30
CA ALA A 315 23.33 1.51 -19.12
C ALA A 315 22.61 0.21 -18.74
N ARG A 316 22.30 0.02 -17.44
CA ARG A 316 21.62 -1.19 -16.95
C ARG A 316 20.09 -1.14 -17.06
N GLY A 317 19.54 0.00 -17.46
CA GLY A 317 18.11 0.22 -17.71
C GLY A 317 17.36 0.74 -16.48
N ARG A 318 16.39 1.62 -16.71
CA ARG A 318 15.68 2.36 -15.64
C ARG A 318 14.87 1.47 -14.67
N GLY A 319 14.44 0.29 -15.11
CA GLY A 319 13.75 -0.70 -14.25
C GLY A 319 14.67 -1.47 -13.30
N LEU A 320 15.99 -1.20 -13.29
CA LEU A 320 16.95 -1.93 -12.47
C LEU A 320 16.62 -1.90 -10.97
N LEU A 321 16.09 -0.77 -10.48
CA LEU A 321 15.75 -0.59 -9.07
C LEU A 321 14.59 -1.50 -8.62
N GLU A 322 13.77 -2.00 -9.55
CA GLU A 322 12.69 -2.96 -9.28
C GLU A 322 13.22 -4.39 -9.07
N HIS A 323 14.52 -4.62 -9.29
CA HIS A 323 15.15 -5.93 -9.21
C HIS A 323 16.27 -6.02 -8.16
N VAL A 324 16.31 -5.06 -7.23
CA VAL A 324 17.22 -5.06 -6.07
C VAL A 324 16.50 -5.66 -4.88
N GLY A 325 17.12 -6.63 -4.20
CA GLY A 325 16.61 -7.13 -2.94
C GLY A 325 17.32 -8.37 -2.39
N LEU A 326 16.81 -8.88 -1.29
CA LEU A 326 17.29 -10.11 -0.66
C LEU A 326 16.93 -11.34 -1.50
N PRO A 327 17.88 -12.28 -1.73
CA PRO A 327 17.59 -13.57 -2.32
C PRO A 327 16.88 -14.46 -1.31
N VAL A 328 15.66 -14.88 -1.65
CA VAL A 328 14.85 -15.76 -0.80
C VAL A 328 14.45 -17.04 -1.53
N ALA A 329 14.28 -18.12 -0.76
CA ALA A 329 13.60 -19.31 -1.20
C ALA A 329 12.10 -19.03 -1.41
N HIS A 330 11.36 -19.99 -1.98
CA HIS A 330 9.94 -19.85 -2.30
C HIS A 330 9.06 -19.52 -1.07
N ASP A 331 9.43 -20.02 0.11
CA ASP A 331 8.77 -19.75 1.39
C ASP A 331 9.16 -18.40 2.02
N GLY A 332 10.03 -17.62 1.37
CA GLY A 332 10.55 -16.35 1.85
C GLY A 332 11.81 -16.49 2.70
N ARG A 333 12.36 -17.69 2.91
CA ARG A 333 13.57 -17.88 3.72
C ARG A 333 14.79 -17.26 3.06
N VAL A 334 15.56 -16.49 3.82
CA VAL A 334 16.78 -15.85 3.34
C VAL A 334 17.91 -16.89 3.28
N SER A 335 18.61 -16.92 2.14
CA SER A 335 19.76 -17.81 1.94
C SER A 335 20.82 -17.56 3.01
N ALA A 336 21.25 -18.61 3.71
CA ALA A 336 22.18 -18.61 4.87
C ALA A 336 21.58 -18.43 6.28
N SER A 337 20.25 -18.41 6.45
CA SER A 337 19.65 -18.51 7.78
C SER A 337 18.38 -19.36 7.78
N SER A 338 18.26 -20.27 8.76
CA SER A 338 17.04 -21.04 8.98
C SER A 338 15.95 -20.25 9.70
N ALA A 339 16.31 -19.16 10.37
CA ALA A 339 15.41 -18.37 11.23
C ALA A 339 15.03 -17.01 10.64
N VAL A 340 15.57 -16.63 9.47
CA VAL A 340 15.31 -15.33 8.85
C VAL A 340 14.57 -15.51 7.53
N PHE A 341 13.49 -14.76 7.39
CA PHE A 341 12.61 -14.69 6.24
C PHE A 341 12.51 -13.24 5.77
N ALA A 342 12.16 -13.01 4.51
CA ALA A 342 11.91 -11.68 3.98
C ALA A 342 10.69 -11.66 3.05
N ALA A 343 10.00 -10.52 3.00
CA ALA A 343 8.77 -10.33 2.25
C ALA A 343 8.58 -8.88 1.76
N GLY A 344 7.78 -8.71 0.71
CA GLY A 344 7.50 -7.43 0.07
C GLY A 344 8.69 -6.87 -0.70
N ASP A 345 8.76 -5.55 -0.78
CA ASP A 345 9.69 -4.82 -1.66
C ASP A 345 11.17 -4.95 -1.29
N VAL A 346 11.49 -5.54 -0.12
CA VAL A 346 12.88 -5.86 0.25
C VAL A 346 13.37 -7.12 -0.49
N VAL A 347 12.47 -7.87 -1.13
CA VAL A 347 12.76 -9.10 -1.88
C VAL A 347 12.87 -8.78 -3.37
N GLY A 348 13.96 -9.22 -4.01
CA GLY A 348 14.14 -9.11 -5.45
C GLY A 348 14.00 -10.47 -6.15
N PRO A 349 13.76 -10.53 -7.47
CA PRO A 349 13.63 -9.41 -8.41
C PRO A 349 12.18 -9.19 -8.89
N VAL A 350 11.19 -9.14 -7.98
CA VAL A 350 9.77 -9.00 -8.34
C VAL A 350 9.34 -7.53 -8.23
N PRO A 351 8.66 -6.96 -9.24
CA PRO A 351 8.16 -5.59 -9.16
C PRO A 351 7.27 -5.36 -7.92
N PRO A 352 7.49 -4.24 -7.20
CA PRO A 352 6.67 -3.86 -6.06
C PRO A 352 5.19 -3.77 -6.41
N SER A 353 4.35 -4.45 -5.64
CA SER A 353 2.89 -4.33 -5.75
C SER A 353 2.22 -4.75 -4.45
N VAL A 354 1.01 -4.24 -4.20
CA VAL A 354 0.24 -4.62 -3.01
C VAL A 354 -0.01 -6.13 -2.98
N GLY A 355 -0.33 -6.72 -4.13
CA GLY A 355 -0.59 -8.15 -4.22
C GLY A 355 0.62 -9.00 -3.87
N GLN A 356 1.78 -8.69 -4.45
CA GLN A 356 3.01 -9.39 -4.11
C GLN A 356 3.40 -9.18 -2.64
N ALA A 357 3.22 -7.98 -2.09
CA ALA A 357 3.50 -7.71 -0.69
C ALA A 357 2.65 -8.61 0.22
N LEU A 358 1.34 -8.70 -0.01
CA LEU A 358 0.43 -9.55 0.75
C LEU A 358 0.82 -11.03 0.65
N GLU A 359 1.03 -11.55 -0.56
CA GLU A 359 1.36 -12.96 -0.77
C GLU A 359 2.71 -13.37 -0.17
N SER A 360 3.75 -12.59 -0.43
CA SER A 360 5.07 -12.87 0.14
C SER A 360 5.06 -12.75 1.66
N GLY A 361 4.30 -11.79 2.20
CA GLY A 361 4.07 -11.66 3.64
C GLY A 361 3.42 -12.90 4.24
N LEU A 362 2.31 -13.37 3.66
CA LEU A 362 1.62 -14.58 4.11
C LEU A 362 2.55 -15.80 4.11
N ARG A 363 3.30 -16.02 3.02
CA ARG A 363 4.24 -17.14 2.91
C ARG A 363 5.34 -17.07 3.97
N ALA A 364 6.01 -15.92 4.09
CA ALA A 364 7.10 -15.73 5.04
C ALA A 364 6.62 -15.85 6.50
N GLY A 365 5.46 -15.28 6.83
CA GLY A 365 4.88 -15.36 8.17
C GLY A 365 4.50 -16.77 8.58
N ALA A 366 3.86 -17.53 7.69
CA ALA A 366 3.52 -18.93 7.94
C ALA A 366 4.79 -19.80 8.10
N ALA A 367 5.79 -19.60 7.24
CA ALA A 367 7.05 -20.34 7.30
C ALA A 367 7.83 -20.03 8.59
N ALA A 368 7.92 -18.76 8.99
CA ALA A 368 8.57 -18.32 10.23
C ALA A 368 7.88 -18.86 11.50
N ALA A 369 6.56 -19.08 11.46
CA ALA A 369 5.86 -19.72 12.57
C ALA A 369 6.12 -21.24 12.65
N GLY A 370 6.46 -21.87 11.52
CA GLY A 370 6.70 -23.31 11.40
C GLY A 370 8.14 -23.77 11.70
N THR A 371 9.09 -22.86 11.92
CA THR A 371 10.51 -23.18 12.22
C THR A 371 10.77 -23.61 13.66
N ALA A 372 9.88 -24.41 14.25
CA ALA A 372 10.05 -24.96 15.59
C ALA A 372 11.15 -26.03 15.66
#